data_AF-A0A7U3ZST3-F1
#
_entry.id   AF-A0A7U3ZST3-F1
#
_cell.length_a   1.000
_cell.length_b   1.000
_cell.length_c   1.000
_cell.angle_alpha   90.00
_cell.angle_beta   90.00
_cell.angle_gamma   90.00
#
_symmetry.space_group_name_H-M   'P 1'
#
loop_
_entity.id
_entity.type
_entity.pdbx_description
1 polymer ?
#
loop_
_entity_poly.entity_id
_entity_poly.type
_entity_poly.pdbx_seq_one_letter_code
_entity_poly.pdbx_strand_id
1 'polypeptide(L)'
;MKKMLSLLTTITVIGATSSFVLSCQSSKQEYKMFEQYLNESKNKTLILYLGAKNNNSSISFEEGLKEITGAQNFSEAINKVNTTQTSDSNSFISQFKSRLSWNVTTNPTNNLIEVNVKKEKLYSKQESKYNEYWIRTDKKGQRNDNKRVLYQNMQNEVLLKGISYNRIQDQWESGITKKIIDDWLMPNLAKQFYGYGNDQKITLERITTVTEKVNNIANKVKELKGPIFMVLRDGMFYGAMNGFETFANYSKKESEKTIDSNTDKKLSKQIRDKVFAADLINHLVKTITQYNSTELYNRSETDLAVFSPNWHHSENGQNDSKNNNSANNNTNSGANNNNNNNGTNNNTNTNSGSENNNGKTEENKKEEKK
;
A
#
# COMPACT_ATOMS: atom_id res chain seq x y z
N MET A 1 24.93 8.22 48.05
CA MET A 1 23.78 8.62 47.21
C MET A 1 24.24 8.97 45.80
N LYS A 2 24.08 8.06 44.83
CA LYS A 2 23.88 8.40 43.40
C LYS A 2 22.96 7.30 42.85
N LYS A 3 21.67 7.61 42.77
CA LYS A 3 20.63 6.73 42.23
C LYS A 3 20.79 6.71 40.71
N MET A 4 21.16 5.56 40.15
CA MET A 4 21.13 5.36 38.71
C MET A 4 19.66 5.25 38.31
N LEU A 5 19.19 6.22 37.54
CA LEU A 5 17.87 6.22 36.92
C LEU A 5 17.79 5.02 35.95
N SER A 6 17.10 3.95 36.35
CA SER A 6 16.55 3.01 35.38
C SER A 6 15.41 3.75 34.68
N LEU A 7 15.68 4.33 33.51
CA LEU A 7 14.62 4.72 32.60
C LEU A 7 14.04 3.42 32.03
N LEU A 8 13.08 2.83 32.74
CA LEU A 8 12.19 1.83 32.16
C LEU A 8 11.53 2.51 30.96
N THR A 9 11.94 2.10 29.76
CA THR A 9 11.19 2.34 28.53
C THR A 9 9.86 1.61 28.69
N THR A 10 8.86 2.32 29.21
CA THR A 10 7.47 1.88 29.17
C THR A 10 7.07 1.81 27.71
N ILE A 11 7.21 0.62 27.11
CA ILE A 11 6.62 0.30 25.82
C ILE A 11 5.12 0.32 26.06
N THR A 12 4.48 1.44 25.77
CA THR A 12 3.02 1.54 25.78
C THR A 12 2.51 0.68 24.62
N VAL A 13 2.27 -0.60 24.89
CA VAL A 13 1.56 -1.48 23.95
C VAL A 13 0.10 -1.03 23.96
N ILE A 14 -0.24 -0.09 23.08
CA ILE A 14 -1.64 0.24 22.78
C ILE A 14 -2.16 -0.89 21.89
N GLY A 15 -2.61 -1.98 22.51
CA GLY A 15 -3.47 -2.96 21.86
C GLY A 15 -4.82 -2.31 21.59
N ALA A 16 -5.04 -1.79 20.39
CA ALA A 16 -6.33 -1.24 19.99
C ALA A 16 -7.32 -2.38 19.71
N THR A 17 -7.92 -2.93 20.76
CA THR A 17 -9.17 -3.71 20.66
C THR A 17 -10.26 -2.98 21.42
N SER A 18 -11.02 -2.13 20.73
CA SER A 18 -12.42 -1.86 21.09
C SER A 18 -13.15 -1.24 19.91
N SER A 19 -14.18 -1.95 19.45
CA SER A 19 -15.32 -1.38 18.75
C SER A 19 -15.87 -0.24 19.59
N PHE A 20 -16.07 0.97 19.05
CA PHE A 20 -17.20 1.85 19.38
C PHE A 20 -17.27 3.07 18.43
N VAL A 21 -18.50 3.53 18.28
CA VAL A 21 -19.04 4.53 17.37
C VAL A 21 -18.40 5.92 17.58
N LEU A 22 -17.81 6.50 16.52
CA LEU A 22 -17.63 7.93 16.19
C LEU A 22 -16.60 8.05 15.06
N SER A 23 -17.04 7.89 13.81
CA SER A 23 -16.15 7.78 12.61
C SER A 23 -15.17 8.95 12.40
N CYS A 24 -15.48 10.15 12.94
CA CYS A 24 -14.58 11.30 12.92
C CYS A 24 -13.59 11.38 14.08
N GLN A 25 -13.85 10.73 15.22
CA GLN A 25 -12.90 10.69 16.34
C GLN A 25 -11.94 9.51 16.22
N SER A 26 -12.41 8.34 15.75
CA SER A 26 -11.56 7.16 15.55
C SER A 26 -10.46 7.43 14.52
N SER A 27 -10.80 8.06 13.39
CA SER A 27 -9.83 8.41 12.34
C SER A 27 -8.77 9.41 12.81
N LYS A 28 -9.10 10.32 13.73
CA LYS A 28 -8.13 11.23 14.35
C LYS A 28 -7.16 10.48 15.27
N GLN A 29 -7.65 9.51 16.03
CA GLN A 29 -6.81 8.72 16.93
C GLN A 29 -5.90 7.76 16.15
N GLU A 30 -6.43 7.06 15.15
CA GLU A 30 -5.67 6.22 14.23
C GLU A 30 -4.60 7.03 13.50
N TYR A 31 -4.91 8.28 13.12
CA TYR A 31 -3.92 9.15 12.48
C TYR A 31 -2.82 9.62 13.44
N LYS A 32 -3.14 9.90 14.71
CA LYS A 32 -2.12 10.17 15.73
C LYS A 32 -1.21 8.96 15.96
N MET A 33 -1.76 7.75 15.93
CA MET A 33 -0.94 6.53 16.00
C MET A 33 -0.02 6.41 14.79
N PHE A 34 -0.51 6.71 13.59
CA PHE A 34 0.32 6.78 12.40
C PHE A 34 1.45 7.84 12.55
N GLU A 35 1.16 9.03 13.06
CA GLU A 35 2.18 10.06 13.36
C GLU A 35 3.22 9.58 14.39
N GLN A 36 2.81 8.78 15.38
CA GLN A 36 3.76 8.13 16.30
C GLN A 36 4.66 7.14 15.57
N TYR A 37 4.11 6.30 14.69
CA TYR A 37 4.90 5.37 13.88
C TYR A 37 5.87 6.10 12.96
N LEU A 38 5.47 7.24 12.36
CA LEU A 38 6.37 8.09 11.59
C LEU A 38 7.56 8.58 12.44
N ASN A 39 7.31 9.02 13.66
CA ASN A 39 8.36 9.47 14.56
C ASN A 39 9.28 8.33 15.00
N GLU A 40 8.74 7.13 15.27
CA GLU A 40 9.52 5.93 15.58
C GLU A 40 10.38 5.46 14.40
N SER A 41 9.96 5.78 13.17
CA SER A 41 10.69 5.43 11.94
C SER A 41 11.81 6.42 11.56
N LYS A 42 12.00 7.51 12.31
CA LYS A 42 13.15 8.40 12.11
C LYS A 42 14.42 7.58 12.17
N ASN A 43 15.32 7.79 11.22
CA ASN A 43 16.57 7.03 10.99
C ASN A 43 16.44 5.50 10.82
N LYS A 44 15.24 4.95 10.60
CA LYS A 44 15.00 3.50 10.48
C LYS A 44 14.17 3.16 9.25
N THR A 45 14.12 1.87 8.92
CA THR A 45 13.11 1.36 7.97
C THR A 45 11.85 0.97 8.74
N LEU A 46 10.69 1.40 8.27
CA LEU A 46 9.38 1.00 8.77
C LEU A 46 8.59 0.35 7.62
N ILE A 47 8.14 -0.87 7.85
CA ILE A 47 7.10 -1.51 7.04
C ILE A 47 5.78 -1.25 7.74
N LEU A 48 4.94 -0.41 7.13
CA LEU A 48 3.59 -0.14 7.61
C LEU A 48 2.59 -1.00 6.84
N TYR A 49 1.98 -1.94 7.55
CA TYR A 49 0.84 -2.71 7.07
C TYR A 49 -0.47 -1.93 7.24
N LEU A 50 -1.26 -1.87 6.17
CA LEU A 50 -2.64 -1.37 6.16
C LEU A 50 -3.55 -2.52 5.69
N GLY A 51 -4.51 -2.92 6.52
CA GLY A 51 -5.38 -4.05 6.21
C GLY A 51 -6.85 -3.80 6.53
N ALA A 52 -7.74 -4.36 5.72
CA ALA A 52 -9.18 -4.27 5.94
C ALA A 52 -9.70 -5.48 6.72
N LYS A 53 -10.48 -5.25 7.77
CA LYS A 53 -11.06 -6.32 8.61
C LYS A 53 -11.99 -7.28 7.86
N ASN A 54 -12.52 -6.88 6.70
CA ASN A 54 -13.43 -7.67 5.88
C ASN A 54 -12.79 -8.29 4.63
N ASN A 55 -11.45 -8.30 4.54
CA ASN A 55 -10.70 -8.81 3.40
C ASN A 55 -9.91 -10.07 3.78
N ASN A 56 -10.09 -11.19 3.07
CA ASN A 56 -9.49 -12.46 3.47
C ASN A 56 -7.96 -12.46 3.38
N SER A 57 -7.36 -11.70 2.45
CA SER A 57 -5.89 -11.55 2.39
C SER A 57 -5.35 -10.82 3.61
N SER A 58 -6.03 -9.76 4.06
CA SER A 58 -5.69 -9.03 5.29
C SER A 58 -5.82 -9.93 6.53
N ILE A 59 -6.92 -10.67 6.63
CA ILE A 59 -7.12 -11.64 7.73
C ILE A 59 -6.03 -12.72 7.68
N SER A 60 -5.68 -13.24 6.49
CA SER A 60 -4.65 -14.26 6.34
C SER A 60 -3.27 -13.76 6.76
N PHE A 61 -2.93 -12.51 6.47
CA PHE A 61 -1.72 -11.88 6.98
C PHE A 61 -1.75 -11.76 8.51
N GLU A 62 -2.82 -11.20 9.08
CA GLU A 62 -2.91 -10.97 10.53
C GLU A 62 -2.88 -12.29 11.33
N GLU A 63 -3.64 -13.29 10.90
CA GLU A 63 -3.71 -14.61 11.52
C GLU A 63 -2.42 -15.41 11.30
N GLY A 64 -1.88 -15.40 10.08
CA GLY A 64 -0.62 -16.07 9.78
C GLY A 64 0.56 -15.49 10.55
N LEU A 65 0.58 -14.16 10.76
CA LEU A 65 1.62 -13.52 11.56
C LEU A 65 1.56 -13.97 13.02
N LYS A 66 0.36 -14.11 13.59
CA LYS A 66 0.17 -14.67 14.93
C LYS A 66 0.66 -16.10 15.03
N GLU A 67 0.34 -16.94 14.04
CA GLU A 67 0.79 -18.34 14.01
C GLU A 67 2.32 -18.44 14.00
N ILE A 68 2.98 -17.70 13.10
CA ILE A 68 4.43 -17.79 12.90
C ILE A 68 5.19 -17.22 14.10
N THR A 69 4.64 -16.22 14.77
CA THR A 69 5.25 -15.62 15.97
C THR A 69 4.80 -16.29 17.28
N GLY A 70 3.89 -17.27 17.21
CA GLY A 70 3.27 -17.87 18.39
C GLY A 70 2.61 -16.85 19.31
N ALA A 71 2.03 -15.79 18.75
CA ALA A 71 1.39 -14.70 19.48
C ALA A 71 -0.12 -14.93 19.64
N GLN A 72 -0.70 -14.40 20.72
CA GLN A 72 -2.14 -14.52 20.99
C GLN A 72 -2.97 -13.55 20.17
N ASN A 73 -2.41 -12.40 19.81
CA ASN A 73 -3.08 -11.36 19.04
C ASN A 73 -2.11 -10.64 18.10
N PHE A 74 -2.66 -9.87 17.16
CA PHE A 74 -1.88 -9.23 16.09
C PHE A 74 -0.89 -8.17 16.63
N SER A 75 -1.27 -7.44 17.69
CA SER A 75 -0.39 -6.46 18.33
C SER A 75 0.83 -7.13 18.98
N GLU A 76 0.61 -8.24 19.69
CA GLU A 76 1.68 -9.06 20.25
C GLU A 76 2.58 -9.64 19.15
N ALA A 77 2.00 -10.09 18.04
CA ALA A 77 2.73 -10.62 16.89
C ALA A 77 3.69 -9.56 16.31
N ILE A 78 3.19 -8.34 16.07
CA ILE A 78 4.01 -7.20 15.65
C ILE A 78 5.11 -6.90 16.67
N ASN A 79 4.78 -6.89 17.95
CA ASN A 79 5.76 -6.62 19.00
C ASN A 79 6.89 -7.67 19.01
N LYS A 80 6.57 -8.95 18.81
CA LYS A 80 7.57 -10.02 18.69
C LYS A 80 8.47 -9.82 17.47
N VAL A 81 7.91 -9.50 16.30
CA VAL A 81 8.73 -9.18 15.10
C VAL A 81 9.75 -8.09 15.39
N ASN A 82 9.34 -7.03 16.09
CA ASN A 82 10.21 -5.90 16.41
C ASN A 82 11.26 -6.23 17.48
N THR A 83 10.86 -6.91 18.55
CA THR A 83 11.68 -7.03 19.78
C THR A 83 12.51 -8.31 19.90
N THR A 84 12.15 -9.39 19.18
CA THR A 84 12.89 -10.66 19.23
C THR A 84 14.32 -10.49 18.74
N GLN A 85 15.30 -10.90 19.55
CA GLN A 85 16.71 -10.86 19.18
C GLN A 85 17.03 -11.87 18.07
N THR A 86 18.06 -11.62 17.27
CA THR A 86 18.42 -12.47 16.12
C THR A 86 18.71 -13.91 16.53
N SER A 87 19.32 -14.14 17.69
CA SER A 87 19.62 -15.48 18.23
C SER A 87 18.37 -16.34 18.49
N ASP A 88 17.25 -15.69 18.79
CA ASP A 88 16.00 -16.33 19.22
C ASP A 88 14.92 -16.22 18.14
N SER A 89 15.31 -15.73 16.96
CA SER A 89 14.39 -15.42 15.87
C SER A 89 14.03 -16.67 15.05
N ASN A 90 12.75 -16.78 14.68
CA ASN A 90 12.33 -17.75 13.66
C ASN A 90 12.80 -17.29 12.26
N SER A 91 12.63 -18.15 11.25
CA SER A 91 13.07 -17.85 9.89
C SER A 91 12.46 -16.55 9.35
N PHE A 92 11.18 -16.27 9.62
CA PHE A 92 10.55 -15.03 9.15
C PHE A 92 11.18 -13.79 9.78
N ILE A 93 11.30 -13.74 11.12
CA ILE A 93 11.86 -12.59 11.84
C ILE A 93 13.33 -12.36 11.44
N SER A 94 14.11 -13.43 11.31
CA SER A 94 15.50 -13.36 10.87
C SER A 94 15.62 -12.73 9.47
N GLN A 95 14.80 -13.19 8.52
CA GLN A 95 14.78 -12.67 7.15
C GLN A 95 14.24 -11.24 7.09
N PHE A 96 13.19 -10.93 7.86
CA PHE A 96 12.62 -9.58 7.97
C PHE A 96 13.67 -8.56 8.42
N LYS A 97 14.40 -8.87 9.50
CA LYS A 97 15.41 -7.95 10.06
C LYS A 97 16.64 -7.83 9.16
N SER A 98 17.15 -8.95 8.64
CA SER A 98 18.38 -8.94 7.84
C SER A 98 18.18 -8.35 6.44
N ARG A 99 17.08 -8.71 5.75
CA ARG A 99 16.91 -8.40 4.33
C ARG A 99 16.12 -7.13 4.03
N LEU A 100 15.48 -6.53 5.02
CA LEU A 100 14.76 -5.26 4.82
C LEU A 100 15.47 -4.06 5.45
N SER A 101 16.63 -4.28 6.09
CA SER A 101 17.42 -3.24 6.73
C SER A 101 17.96 -2.23 5.72
N TRP A 102 18.38 -1.05 6.19
CA TRP A 102 18.80 0.04 5.31
C TRP A 102 19.95 -0.36 4.36
N ASN A 103 20.91 -1.16 4.83
CA ASN A 103 22.09 -1.57 4.08
C ASN A 103 21.82 -2.40 2.80
N VAL A 104 20.57 -2.85 2.58
CA VAL A 104 20.20 -3.64 1.39
C VAL A 104 19.99 -2.78 0.14
N THR A 105 20.08 -1.45 0.25
CA THR A 105 19.99 -0.52 -0.90
C THR A 105 21.33 0.02 -1.34
N THR A 106 21.52 0.15 -2.65
CA THR A 106 22.85 0.37 -3.25
C THR A 106 23.16 1.80 -3.74
N ASN A 107 22.30 2.82 -3.54
CA ASN A 107 22.50 4.28 -3.72
C ASN A 107 21.27 5.11 -4.23
N PRO A 108 19.99 4.76 -3.99
CA PRO A 108 18.87 5.47 -4.66
C PRO A 108 18.47 6.84 -4.07
N THR A 109 19.06 7.30 -2.95
CA THR A 109 18.56 8.46 -2.17
C THR A 109 19.62 9.46 -1.72
N ASN A 110 20.75 9.55 -2.41
CA ASN A 110 21.81 10.47 -2.00
C ASN A 110 21.35 11.93 -2.11
N ASN A 111 21.68 12.73 -1.07
CA ASN A 111 21.54 14.19 -1.02
C ASN A 111 20.11 14.77 -1.00
N LEU A 112 19.14 14.04 -0.44
CA LEU A 112 17.82 14.62 -0.15
C LEU A 112 17.88 15.51 1.10
N ILE A 113 17.48 16.77 0.98
CA ILE A 113 17.38 17.69 2.11
C ILE A 113 15.94 17.84 2.58
N GLU A 114 15.74 17.99 3.89
CA GLU A 114 14.43 18.29 4.43
C GLU A 114 14.01 19.70 4.02
N VAL A 115 12.77 19.81 3.51
CA VAL A 115 12.17 21.06 3.03
C VAL A 115 10.73 21.17 3.52
N ASN A 116 10.21 22.39 3.59
CA ASN A 116 8.80 22.64 3.87
C ASN A 116 8.02 22.90 2.58
N VAL A 117 6.78 22.42 2.55
CA VAL A 117 5.87 22.55 1.41
C VAL A 117 4.46 22.89 1.89
N LYS A 118 3.67 23.54 1.03
CA LYS A 118 2.23 23.74 1.22
C LYS A 118 1.50 23.68 -0.11
N LYS A 119 0.18 23.49 -0.09
CA LYS A 119 -0.67 23.75 -1.24
C LYS A 119 -0.98 25.25 -1.35
N GLU A 120 -0.89 25.81 -2.55
CA GLU A 120 -1.40 27.14 -2.86
C GLU A 120 -2.20 27.12 -4.16
N LYS A 121 -3.18 28.03 -4.27
CA LYS A 121 -3.92 28.25 -5.51
C LYS A 121 -3.17 29.26 -6.37
N LEU A 122 -2.77 28.86 -7.57
CA LEU A 122 -2.16 29.74 -8.56
C LEU A 122 -3.05 29.80 -9.81
N TYR A 123 -3.14 30.98 -10.41
CA TYR A 123 -3.87 31.17 -11.66
C TYR A 123 -3.07 30.62 -12.84
N SER A 124 -3.62 29.65 -13.56
CA SER A 124 -3.08 29.18 -14.84
C SER A 124 -3.62 30.05 -15.96
N LYS A 125 -2.75 30.80 -16.65
CA LYS A 125 -3.12 31.56 -17.85
C LYS A 125 -3.55 30.64 -19.00
N GLN A 126 -2.92 29.48 -19.13
CA GLN A 126 -3.21 28.52 -20.20
C GLN A 126 -4.60 27.90 -20.07
N GLU A 127 -5.04 27.62 -18.84
CA GLU A 127 -6.36 27.00 -18.57
C GLU A 127 -7.42 28.00 -18.11
N SER A 128 -7.06 29.27 -17.96
CA SER A 128 -7.93 30.35 -17.47
C SER A 128 -8.63 30.06 -16.13
N LYS A 129 -8.02 29.26 -15.25
CA LYS A 129 -8.56 28.88 -13.93
C LYS A 129 -7.50 28.84 -12.84
N TYR A 130 -7.94 28.90 -11.58
CA TYR A 130 -7.08 28.66 -10.41
C TYR A 130 -6.93 27.16 -10.19
N ASN A 131 -5.68 26.69 -10.15
CA ASN A 131 -5.33 25.32 -9.83
C ASN A 131 -4.56 25.28 -8.50
N GLU A 132 -4.71 24.19 -7.76
CA GLU A 132 -3.93 23.94 -6.55
C GLU A 132 -2.60 23.27 -6.89
N TYR A 133 -1.50 23.85 -6.40
CA TYR A 133 -0.16 23.33 -6.61
C TYR A 133 0.58 23.15 -5.28
N TRP A 134 1.49 22.17 -5.25
CA TRP A 134 2.46 22.03 -4.17
C TRP A 134 3.62 22.99 -4.37
N ILE A 135 3.92 23.81 -3.37
CA ILE A 135 4.97 24.83 -3.42
C ILE A 135 5.87 24.69 -2.21
N ARG A 136 7.19 24.77 -2.42
CA ARG A 136 8.19 24.86 -1.36
C ARG A 136 8.10 26.21 -0.64
N THR A 137 8.07 26.19 0.69
CA THR A 137 7.86 27.39 1.52
C THR A 137 9.12 27.90 2.20
N ASP A 138 10.23 27.16 2.11
CA ASP A 138 11.51 27.63 2.63
C ASP A 138 11.92 28.93 1.92
N LYS A 139 12.39 29.92 2.68
CA LYS A 139 12.76 31.24 2.12
C LYS A 139 13.96 31.11 1.18
N LYS A 140 13.87 31.74 -0.01
CA LYS A 140 15.02 31.93 -0.92
C LYS A 140 16.19 32.58 -0.18
N GLY A 141 17.40 32.05 -0.37
CA GLY A 141 18.64 32.67 0.12
C GLY A 141 19.01 32.34 1.57
N GLN A 142 18.18 31.58 2.32
CA GLN A 142 18.69 30.94 3.52
C GLN A 142 19.54 29.74 3.12
N ARG A 143 20.85 29.96 3.01
CA ARG A 143 21.85 28.95 3.33
C ARG A 143 21.62 28.58 4.80
N ASN A 144 20.64 27.72 5.04
CA ASN A 144 20.56 27.03 6.32
C ASN A 144 21.65 25.97 6.25
N ASP A 145 22.83 26.30 6.73
CA ASP A 145 23.96 25.38 6.92
C ASP A 145 23.58 24.19 7.85
N ASN A 146 22.35 24.21 8.41
CA ASN A 146 21.74 23.20 9.27
C ASN A 146 20.54 22.45 8.62
N LYS A 147 20.35 22.45 7.29
CA LYS A 147 19.29 21.62 6.69
C LYS A 147 19.57 20.15 6.98
N ARG A 148 18.63 19.46 7.65
CA ARG A 148 18.72 18.02 7.88
C ARG A 148 18.79 17.30 6.53
N VAL A 149 19.85 16.51 6.35
CA VAL A 149 19.95 15.59 5.22
C VAL A 149 19.12 14.36 5.58
N LEU A 150 18.12 14.07 4.77
CA LEU A 150 17.28 12.88 4.91
C LEU A 150 18.14 11.64 4.69
N TYR A 151 17.81 10.56 5.40
CA TYR A 151 18.55 9.30 5.37
C TYR A 151 20.01 9.41 5.84
N GLN A 152 20.38 10.52 6.48
CA GLN A 152 21.66 10.63 7.17
C GLN A 152 21.61 9.84 8.48
N ASN A 153 22.66 9.08 8.79
CA ASN A 153 22.76 8.26 10.00
C ASN A 153 21.65 7.21 10.15
N MET A 154 21.18 6.65 9.02
CA MET A 154 20.25 5.52 9.05
C MET A 154 20.83 4.34 9.83
N GLN A 155 20.00 3.75 10.68
CA GLN A 155 20.28 2.52 11.39
C GLN A 155 19.84 1.33 10.53
N ASN A 156 20.50 0.19 10.72
CA ASN A 156 20.12 -1.08 10.09
C ASN A 156 18.93 -1.75 10.82
N GLU A 157 18.03 -0.95 11.39
CA GLU A 157 16.85 -1.43 12.10
C GLU A 157 15.62 -1.37 11.19
N VAL A 158 14.79 -2.41 11.29
CA VAL A 158 13.52 -2.51 10.57
C VAL A 158 12.40 -2.71 11.59
N LEU A 159 11.35 -1.91 11.46
CA LEU A 159 10.14 -1.99 12.26
C LEU A 159 8.98 -2.47 11.41
N LEU A 160 8.11 -3.29 11.98
CA LEU A 160 6.78 -3.58 11.47
C LEU A 160 5.75 -2.84 12.33
N LYS A 161 4.80 -2.15 11.70
CA LYS A 161 3.61 -1.60 12.37
C LYS A 161 2.39 -1.90 11.53
N GLY A 162 1.22 -1.94 12.16
CA GLY A 162 -0.05 -2.27 11.51
C GLY A 162 -1.15 -1.29 11.87
N ILE A 163 -1.99 -0.97 10.89
CA ILE A 163 -3.26 -0.26 11.07
C ILE A 163 -4.34 -1.06 10.35
N SER A 164 -5.31 -1.57 11.10
CA SER A 164 -6.47 -2.27 10.54
C SER A 164 -7.66 -1.32 10.45
N TYR A 165 -8.27 -1.20 9.27
CA TYR A 165 -9.45 -0.38 9.01
C TYR A 165 -10.67 -1.26 8.70
N ASN A 166 -11.87 -0.68 8.70
CA ASN A 166 -13.09 -1.47 8.76
C ASN A 166 -13.42 -2.21 7.46
N ARG A 167 -13.29 -1.56 6.30
CA ARG A 167 -13.79 -2.09 5.02
C ARG A 167 -12.85 -1.79 3.87
N ILE A 168 -12.60 -2.78 3.03
CA ILE A 168 -11.80 -2.65 1.80
C ILE A 168 -12.43 -1.68 0.79
N GLN A 169 -13.77 -1.56 0.79
CA GLN A 169 -14.53 -0.62 -0.01
C GLN A 169 -14.17 0.84 0.27
N ASP A 170 -13.82 1.13 1.52
CA ASP A 170 -13.54 2.48 2.01
C ASP A 170 -12.05 2.85 1.85
N GLN A 171 -11.26 1.95 1.25
CA GLN A 171 -9.83 2.10 1.07
C GLN A 171 -9.54 3.34 0.21
N TRP A 172 -8.77 4.27 0.77
CA TRP A 172 -8.39 5.58 0.23
C TRP A 172 -9.48 6.65 0.16
N GLU A 173 -10.74 6.26 0.19
CA GLU A 173 -11.87 7.19 0.08
C GLU A 173 -12.32 7.74 1.44
N SER A 174 -11.98 7.09 2.56
CA SER A 174 -12.34 7.59 3.88
C SER A 174 -11.39 7.17 5.01
N GLY A 175 -11.66 7.68 6.22
CA GLY A 175 -10.99 7.29 7.45
C GLY A 175 -9.48 7.55 7.45
N ILE A 176 -8.74 6.65 8.10
CA ILE A 176 -7.29 6.75 8.25
C ILE A 176 -6.55 6.70 6.91
N THR A 177 -6.96 5.85 5.97
CA THR A 177 -6.25 5.68 4.70
C THR A 177 -6.30 6.94 3.83
N LYS A 178 -7.46 7.62 3.77
CA LYS A 178 -7.58 8.94 3.14
C LYS A 178 -6.66 9.97 3.78
N LYS A 179 -6.61 10.03 5.12
CA LYS A 179 -5.72 10.96 5.84
C LYS A 179 -4.25 10.66 5.58
N ILE A 180 -3.85 9.38 5.53
CA ILE A 180 -2.49 8.98 5.16
C ILE A 180 -2.14 9.53 3.77
N ILE A 181 -3.06 9.46 2.80
CA ILE A 181 -2.82 10.02 1.46
C ILE A 181 -2.70 11.55 1.49
N ASP A 182 -3.73 12.22 2.01
CA ASP A 182 -3.88 13.67 1.87
C ASP A 182 -2.95 14.46 2.80
N ASP A 183 -2.85 14.03 4.06
CA ASP A 183 -2.18 14.77 5.13
C ASP A 183 -0.71 14.35 5.28
N TRP A 184 -0.32 13.18 4.76
CA TRP A 184 1.08 12.70 4.80
C TRP A 184 1.67 12.40 3.43
N LEU A 185 1.15 11.44 2.65
CA LEU A 185 1.82 10.93 1.45
C LEU A 185 2.06 12.04 0.42
N MET A 186 1.02 12.78 0.04
CA MET A 186 1.14 13.84 -0.96
C MET A 186 2.13 14.95 -0.50
N PRO A 187 2.01 15.53 0.72
CA PRO A 187 3.02 16.45 1.22
C PRO A 187 4.41 15.81 1.32
N ASN A 188 4.52 14.54 1.74
CA ASN A 188 5.80 13.84 1.89
C ASN A 188 6.51 13.67 0.55
N LEU A 189 5.79 13.26 -0.50
CA LEU A 189 6.31 13.18 -1.87
C LEU A 189 6.74 14.56 -2.38
N ALA A 190 5.94 15.60 -2.14
CA ALA A 190 6.31 16.97 -2.51
C ALA A 190 7.61 17.40 -1.83
N LYS A 191 7.79 17.08 -0.53
CA LYS A 191 9.06 17.32 0.18
C LYS A 191 10.22 16.58 -0.47
N GLN A 192 10.05 15.31 -0.86
CA GLN A 192 11.12 14.55 -1.53
C GLN A 192 11.51 15.20 -2.86
N PHE A 193 10.55 15.55 -3.72
CA PHE A 193 10.85 16.16 -5.02
C PHE A 193 11.46 17.56 -4.93
N TYR A 194 11.07 18.36 -3.93
CA TYR A 194 11.69 19.66 -3.69
C TYR A 194 13.02 19.58 -2.94
N GLY A 195 13.21 18.53 -2.13
CA GLY A 195 14.45 18.22 -1.43
C GLY A 195 15.50 17.58 -2.33
N TYR A 196 15.09 17.04 -3.48
CA TYR A 196 15.97 16.55 -4.53
C TYR A 196 16.49 17.70 -5.39
N GLY A 197 17.81 17.76 -5.60
CA GLY A 197 18.46 18.81 -6.38
C GLY A 197 18.45 20.17 -5.65
N ASN A 198 19.56 20.49 -5.01
CA ASN A 198 19.77 21.75 -4.26
C ASN A 198 19.24 23.00 -5.00
N ASP A 199 18.56 23.89 -4.26
CA ASP A 199 18.19 25.28 -4.55
C ASP A 199 17.97 25.71 -6.01
N GLN A 200 17.37 24.84 -6.84
CA GLN A 200 16.87 25.26 -8.14
C GLN A 200 15.77 26.31 -7.96
N LYS A 201 15.73 27.31 -8.85
CA LYS A 201 14.71 28.36 -8.83
C LYS A 201 13.31 27.72 -8.81
N ILE A 202 12.44 28.21 -7.91
CA ILE A 202 11.02 27.87 -7.93
C ILE A 202 10.40 28.64 -9.11
N THR A 203 10.26 27.95 -10.24
CA THR A 203 9.57 28.42 -11.46
C THR A 203 8.17 27.80 -11.52
N LEU A 204 7.26 28.41 -12.30
CA LEU A 204 5.93 27.85 -12.51
C LEU A 204 6.00 26.43 -13.12
N GLU A 205 6.90 26.22 -14.08
CA GLU A 205 7.16 24.90 -14.68
C GLU A 205 7.51 23.85 -13.62
N ARG A 206 8.47 24.14 -12.74
CA ARG A 206 8.85 23.22 -11.65
C ARG A 206 7.68 22.93 -10.70
N ILE A 207 6.89 23.97 -10.36
CA ILE A 207 5.70 23.81 -9.51
C ILE A 207 4.68 22.86 -10.14
N THR A 208 4.41 23.03 -11.43
CA THR A 208 3.50 22.16 -12.20
C THR A 208 4.03 20.73 -12.23
N THR A 209 5.28 20.52 -12.64
CA THR A 209 5.90 19.19 -12.72
C THR A 209 5.91 18.46 -11.37
N VAL A 210 6.28 19.13 -10.28
CA VAL A 210 6.26 18.51 -8.95
C VAL A 210 4.84 18.12 -8.56
N THR A 211 3.86 18.99 -8.81
CA THR A 211 2.46 18.71 -8.49
C THR A 211 1.92 17.51 -9.27
N GLU A 212 2.21 17.44 -10.57
CA GLU A 212 1.82 16.30 -11.43
C GLU A 212 2.45 14.99 -10.94
N LYS A 213 3.75 14.99 -10.61
CA LYS A 213 4.43 13.78 -10.11
C LYS A 213 3.87 13.31 -8.78
N VAL A 214 3.60 14.22 -7.86
CA VAL A 214 2.96 13.91 -6.57
C VAL A 214 1.60 13.27 -6.79
N ASN A 215 0.77 13.87 -7.65
CA ASN A 215 -0.57 13.34 -7.94
C ASN A 215 -0.49 11.97 -8.62
N ASN A 216 0.42 11.77 -9.58
CA ASN A 216 0.57 10.51 -10.29
C ASN A 216 0.97 9.36 -9.35
N ILE A 217 1.96 9.57 -8.47
CA ILE A 217 2.35 8.54 -7.49
C ILE A 217 1.22 8.30 -6.48
N ALA A 218 0.57 9.35 -5.97
CA ALA A 218 -0.55 9.20 -5.04
C ALA A 218 -1.70 8.40 -5.68
N ASN A 219 -2.01 8.64 -6.96
CA ASN A 219 -3.02 7.88 -7.69
C ASN A 219 -2.64 6.41 -7.86
N LYS A 220 -1.37 6.10 -8.18
CA LYS A 220 -0.89 4.71 -8.22
C LYS A 220 -0.98 4.01 -6.88
N VAL A 221 -0.69 4.71 -5.78
CA VAL A 221 -0.92 4.16 -4.43
C VAL A 221 -2.41 3.91 -4.17
N LYS A 222 -3.31 4.79 -4.66
CA LYS A 222 -4.77 4.59 -4.54
C LYS A 222 -5.31 3.41 -5.36
N GLU A 223 -4.61 3.06 -6.44
CA GLU A 223 -4.93 1.90 -7.27
C GLU A 223 -4.60 0.58 -6.56
N LEU A 224 -3.67 0.59 -5.59
CA LEU A 224 -3.40 -0.58 -4.77
C LEU A 224 -4.64 -1.01 -3.98
N LYS A 225 -4.90 -2.32 -4.00
CA LYS A 225 -6.00 -2.98 -3.29
C LYS A 225 -5.52 -4.18 -2.47
N GLY A 226 -6.35 -4.62 -1.53
CA GLY A 226 -6.00 -5.67 -0.57
C GLY A 226 -5.17 -5.11 0.59
N PRO A 227 -4.46 -5.96 1.36
CA PRO A 227 -3.49 -5.47 2.32
C PRO A 227 -2.38 -4.71 1.60
N ILE A 228 -1.95 -3.59 2.17
CA ILE A 228 -0.88 -2.76 1.63
C ILE A 228 0.28 -2.75 2.61
N PHE A 229 1.48 -2.85 2.08
CA PHE A 229 2.72 -2.69 2.81
C PHE A 229 3.43 -1.45 2.29
N MET A 230 3.34 -0.35 3.02
CA MET A 230 4.08 0.88 2.73
C MET A 230 5.47 0.77 3.36
N VAL A 231 6.51 1.03 2.57
CA VAL A 231 7.88 1.12 3.05
C VAL A 231 8.18 2.58 3.32
N LEU A 232 8.57 2.88 4.55
CA LEU A 232 8.99 4.20 4.98
C LEU A 232 10.44 4.11 5.44
N ARG A 233 11.26 5.09 5.09
CA ARG A 233 12.63 5.21 5.58
C ARG A 233 12.85 6.64 6.05
N ASP A 234 13.35 6.79 7.27
CA ASP A 234 13.49 8.11 7.90
C ASP A 234 12.17 8.93 7.95
N GLY A 235 11.03 8.25 8.09
CA GLY A 235 9.69 8.87 8.02
C GLY A 235 9.24 9.32 6.62
N MET A 236 10.03 9.04 5.59
CA MET A 236 9.74 9.36 4.19
C MET A 236 9.23 8.14 3.44
N PHE A 237 8.26 8.35 2.55
CA PHE A 237 7.77 7.30 1.66
C PHE A 237 8.91 6.75 0.78
N TYR A 238 9.04 5.43 0.74
CA TYR A 238 10.09 4.72 0.04
C TYR A 238 9.53 3.58 -0.86
N GLY A 239 8.23 3.64 -1.14
CA GLY A 239 7.55 2.66 -1.98
C GLY A 239 6.41 1.96 -1.25
N ALA A 240 5.58 1.26 -2.01
CA ALA A 240 4.50 0.44 -1.47
C ALA A 240 4.33 -0.82 -2.30
N MET A 241 3.79 -1.86 -1.68
CA MET A 241 3.26 -3.02 -2.39
C MET A 241 1.92 -3.46 -1.84
N ASN A 242 1.21 -4.27 -2.61
CA ASN A 242 -0.11 -4.75 -2.24
C ASN A 242 -0.27 -6.27 -2.30
N GLY A 243 -1.36 -6.74 -1.74
CA GLY A 243 -1.76 -8.13 -1.75
C GLY A 243 -0.99 -8.98 -0.75
N PHE A 244 -1.57 -10.13 -0.45
CA PHE A 244 -1.01 -11.20 0.36
C PHE A 244 -1.77 -12.49 0.03
N GLU A 245 -1.15 -13.65 0.25
CA GLU A 245 -1.84 -14.93 0.00
C GLU A 245 -3.02 -15.13 0.96
N THR A 246 -4.10 -15.73 0.46
CA THR A 246 -5.21 -16.20 1.27
C THR A 246 -4.96 -17.62 1.78
N PHE A 247 -5.23 -17.86 3.07
CA PHE A 247 -5.11 -19.19 3.68
C PHE A 247 -6.48 -19.82 4.00
N ALA A 248 -6.58 -21.14 3.82
CA ALA A 248 -7.79 -21.94 3.96
C ALA A 248 -8.43 -21.79 5.34
N ASN A 249 -7.61 -21.72 6.40
CA ASN A 249 -8.08 -21.60 7.78
C ASN A 249 -8.83 -20.29 8.07
N TYR A 250 -8.70 -19.29 7.20
CA TYR A 250 -9.16 -17.94 7.45
C TYR A 250 -10.08 -17.37 6.35
N SER A 251 -10.28 -18.11 5.25
CA SER A 251 -11.25 -17.79 4.20
C SER A 251 -12.64 -18.31 4.57
N LYS A 252 -13.61 -17.40 4.76
CA LYS A 252 -14.97 -17.77 5.17
C LYS A 252 -15.85 -18.37 4.06
N LYS A 253 -15.44 -18.31 2.78
CA LYS A 253 -16.35 -18.63 1.66
C LYS A 253 -15.77 -19.44 0.50
N GLU A 254 -14.45 -19.57 0.37
CA GLU A 254 -13.86 -20.24 -0.79
C GLU A 254 -12.56 -20.94 -0.39
N SER A 255 -12.65 -22.16 0.17
CA SER A 255 -11.46 -22.96 0.49
C SER A 255 -10.63 -23.25 -0.76
N GLU A 256 -11.23 -23.32 -1.94
CA GLU A 256 -10.56 -23.60 -3.22
C GLU A 256 -9.72 -22.44 -3.77
N LYS A 257 -9.90 -21.20 -3.28
CA LYS A 257 -9.08 -20.04 -3.65
C LYS A 257 -8.14 -19.64 -2.52
N THR A 258 -7.41 -20.63 -2.01
CA THR A 258 -6.38 -20.45 -0.97
C THR A 258 -5.16 -21.30 -1.30
N ILE A 259 -3.98 -20.81 -0.91
CA ILE A 259 -2.70 -21.43 -1.30
C ILE A 259 -2.43 -22.77 -0.59
N ASP A 260 -3.11 -23.02 0.52
CA ASP A 260 -3.05 -24.26 1.30
C ASP A 260 -4.37 -25.05 1.23
N SER A 261 -5.15 -24.82 0.17
CA SER A 261 -6.33 -25.62 -0.14
C SER A 261 -5.93 -27.07 -0.42
N ASN A 262 -6.61 -28.03 0.23
CA ASN A 262 -6.42 -29.48 0.02
C ASN A 262 -5.08 -30.07 0.50
N THR A 263 -4.37 -29.41 1.42
CA THR A 263 -3.19 -29.99 2.07
C THR A 263 -3.47 -30.38 3.52
N ASP A 264 -2.72 -31.37 4.05
CA ASP A 264 -2.80 -31.68 5.47
C ASP A 264 -2.26 -30.52 6.34
N LYS A 265 -2.58 -30.53 7.64
CA LYS A 265 -2.22 -29.45 8.57
C LYS A 265 -0.72 -29.13 8.62
N LYS A 266 0.14 -30.16 8.49
CA LYS A 266 1.60 -30.00 8.57
C LYS A 266 2.11 -29.32 7.31
N LEU A 267 1.65 -29.76 6.14
CA LEU A 267 2.01 -29.17 4.86
C LEU A 267 1.46 -27.73 4.72
N SER A 268 0.21 -27.48 5.15
CA SER A 268 -0.35 -26.12 5.14
C SER A 268 0.52 -25.16 5.96
N LYS A 269 1.00 -25.58 7.14
CA LYS A 269 1.90 -24.76 7.95
C LYS A 269 3.22 -24.45 7.23
N GLN A 270 3.83 -25.44 6.58
CA GLN A 270 5.06 -25.24 5.80
C GLN A 270 4.86 -24.25 4.64
N ILE A 271 3.71 -24.30 3.97
CA ILE A 271 3.33 -23.34 2.92
C ILE A 271 3.24 -21.93 3.52
N ARG A 272 2.52 -21.75 4.63
CA ARG A 272 2.40 -20.45 5.31
C ARG A 272 3.76 -19.90 5.77
N ASP A 273 4.59 -20.75 6.37
CA ASP A 273 5.95 -20.38 6.78
C ASP A 273 6.79 -19.90 5.58
N LYS A 274 6.68 -20.56 4.42
CA LYS A 274 7.35 -20.16 3.18
C LYS A 274 6.83 -18.82 2.65
N VAL A 275 5.50 -18.62 2.61
CA VAL A 275 4.89 -17.37 2.15
C VAL A 275 5.43 -16.18 2.95
N PHE A 276 5.55 -16.31 4.27
CA PHE A 276 6.11 -15.24 5.09
C PHE A 276 7.62 -15.12 4.96
N ALA A 277 8.38 -16.20 5.16
CA ALA A 277 9.84 -16.14 5.26
C ALA A 277 10.55 -15.93 3.92
N ALA A 278 9.92 -16.33 2.80
CA ALA A 278 10.48 -16.20 1.47
C ALA A 278 9.70 -15.20 0.62
N ASP A 279 8.42 -15.46 0.33
CA ASP A 279 7.71 -14.73 -0.72
C ASP A 279 7.44 -13.28 -0.33
N LEU A 280 6.87 -13.04 0.85
CA LEU A 280 6.64 -11.70 1.41
C LEU A 280 7.95 -10.91 1.53
N ILE A 281 9.00 -11.53 2.08
CA ILE A 281 10.30 -10.85 2.21
C ILE A 281 10.89 -10.51 0.84
N ASN A 282 10.87 -11.44 -0.12
CA ASN A 282 11.37 -11.19 -1.47
C ASN A 282 10.60 -10.06 -2.16
N HIS A 283 9.28 -9.99 -1.97
CA HIS A 283 8.45 -8.92 -2.50
C HIS A 283 8.76 -7.57 -1.84
N LEU A 284 8.91 -7.51 -0.52
CA LEU A 284 9.33 -6.29 0.18
C LEU A 284 10.72 -5.83 -0.23
N VAL A 285 11.67 -6.75 -0.42
CA VAL A 285 13.00 -6.43 -0.97
C VAL A 285 12.87 -5.83 -2.35
N LYS A 286 12.05 -6.42 -3.25
CA LYS A 286 11.82 -5.87 -4.58
C LYS A 286 11.29 -4.43 -4.51
N THR A 287 10.27 -4.17 -3.69
CA THR A 287 9.73 -2.81 -3.45
C THR A 287 10.83 -1.83 -3.05
N ILE A 288 11.69 -2.23 -2.11
CA ILE A 288 12.82 -1.41 -1.64
C ILE A 288 13.84 -1.16 -2.76
N THR A 289 14.17 -2.18 -3.53
CA THR A 289 15.22 -2.10 -4.57
C THR A 289 14.76 -1.38 -5.85
N GLN A 290 13.46 -1.42 -6.16
CA GLN A 290 12.88 -0.73 -7.31
C GLN A 290 12.74 0.77 -7.08
N TYR A 291 12.57 1.19 -5.82
CA TYR A 291 12.46 2.60 -5.48
C TYR A 291 13.75 3.36 -5.84
N ASN A 292 13.62 4.34 -6.73
CA ASN A 292 14.73 5.20 -7.16
C ASN A 292 14.27 6.65 -7.21
N SER A 293 14.63 7.44 -6.19
CA SER A 293 14.20 8.84 -6.07
C SER A 293 14.71 9.73 -7.22
N THR A 294 15.90 9.41 -7.76
CA THR A 294 16.48 10.11 -8.90
C THR A 294 15.65 9.87 -10.17
N GLU A 295 15.27 8.63 -10.44
CA GLU A 295 14.45 8.31 -11.62
C GLU A 295 13.01 8.81 -11.47
N LEU A 296 12.42 8.72 -10.28
CA LEU A 296 11.13 9.34 -10.00
C LEU A 296 11.15 10.86 -10.25
N TYR A 297 12.27 11.54 -9.96
CA TYR A 297 12.44 12.96 -10.24
C TYR A 297 12.75 13.26 -11.71
N ASN A 298 13.53 12.44 -12.41
CA ASN A 298 13.97 12.74 -13.78
C ASN A 298 13.06 12.16 -14.89
N ARG A 299 12.28 11.11 -14.60
CA ARG A 299 11.44 10.42 -15.60
C ARG A 299 9.96 10.48 -15.28
N SER A 300 9.12 10.01 -16.20
CA SER A 300 7.69 9.76 -16.02
C SER A 300 7.39 8.41 -15.35
N GLU A 301 8.43 7.63 -15.02
CA GLU A 301 8.39 6.26 -14.47
C GLU A 301 7.89 6.20 -13.01
N THR A 302 6.69 6.73 -12.77
CA THR A 302 6.02 6.68 -11.46
C THR A 302 5.68 5.27 -11.00
N ASP A 303 5.79 4.27 -11.89
CA ASP A 303 5.65 2.84 -11.58
C ASP A 303 6.72 2.35 -10.60
N LEU A 304 7.88 3.00 -10.52
CA LEU A 304 8.96 2.61 -9.61
C LEU A 304 8.61 2.80 -8.12
N ALA A 305 7.53 3.53 -7.81
CA ALA A 305 7.07 3.77 -6.44
C ALA A 305 6.13 2.69 -5.90
N VAL A 306 5.59 1.83 -6.77
CA VAL A 306 4.55 0.86 -6.41
C VAL A 306 4.85 -0.48 -7.05
N PHE A 307 4.92 -1.53 -6.24
CA PHE A 307 5.11 -2.90 -6.70
C PHE A 307 3.84 -3.73 -6.46
N SER A 308 3.33 -4.39 -7.50
CA SER A 308 2.21 -5.33 -7.38
C SER A 308 2.71 -6.75 -7.60
N PRO A 309 2.99 -7.52 -6.53
CA PRO A 309 3.43 -8.90 -6.65
C PRO A 309 2.32 -9.80 -7.19
N ASN A 310 2.73 -10.84 -7.93
CA ASN A 310 1.85 -11.91 -8.36
C ASN A 310 1.71 -12.93 -7.23
N TRP A 311 0.65 -12.78 -6.43
CA TRP A 311 0.21 -13.77 -5.46
C TRP A 311 -0.67 -14.83 -6.15
N HIS A 312 -0.59 -16.08 -5.73
CA HIS A 312 -1.35 -17.19 -6.32
C HIS A 312 -2.85 -17.03 -6.05
N HIS A 313 -3.16 -16.70 -4.80
CA HIS A 313 -4.52 -16.43 -4.34
C HIS A 313 -4.50 -15.17 -3.49
N SER A 314 -4.94 -14.05 -4.08
CA SER A 314 -5.10 -12.82 -3.32
C SER A 314 -6.44 -12.15 -3.59
N GLU A 315 -7.16 -11.86 -2.52
CA GLU A 315 -8.33 -11.02 -2.57
C GLU A 315 -7.89 -9.54 -2.59
N ASN A 316 -7.68 -9.02 -3.81
CA ASN A 316 -7.42 -7.61 -4.07
C ASN A 316 -8.72 -6.83 -4.35
N GLY A 317 -9.90 -7.35 -4.00
CA GLY A 317 -11.20 -6.81 -4.41
C GLY A 317 -12.29 -6.93 -3.35
N GLN A 318 -13.46 -6.37 -3.68
CA GLN A 318 -14.66 -6.29 -2.83
C GLN A 318 -15.21 -7.67 -2.46
N ASN A 319 -15.27 -7.94 -1.15
CA ASN A 319 -16.08 -9.01 -0.57
C ASN A 319 -17.54 -8.56 -0.54
N ASP A 320 -18.13 -8.31 -1.71
CA ASP A 320 -19.57 -8.11 -1.77
C ASP A 320 -20.21 -9.49 -1.70
N SER A 321 -20.70 -9.83 -0.50
CA SER A 321 -21.97 -10.53 -0.46
C SER A 321 -22.91 -9.76 -1.40
N LYS A 322 -23.23 -10.33 -2.55
CA LYS A 322 -24.48 -10.04 -3.24
C LYS A 322 -25.58 -10.17 -2.19
N ASN A 323 -25.96 -9.06 -1.57
CA ASN A 323 -27.27 -8.97 -0.97
C ASN A 323 -28.22 -9.07 -2.14
N ASN A 324 -28.73 -10.27 -2.38
CA ASN A 324 -29.99 -10.48 -3.08
C ASN A 324 -31.09 -9.84 -2.22
N ASN A 325 -31.11 -8.52 -2.12
CA ASN A 325 -32.35 -7.81 -1.93
C ASN A 325 -32.96 -7.71 -3.32
N SER A 326 -33.65 -8.79 -3.69
CA SER A 326 -34.78 -8.68 -4.60
C SER A 326 -35.75 -7.73 -3.91
N ALA A 327 -35.59 -6.43 -4.19
CA ALA A 327 -36.56 -5.42 -3.82
C ALA A 327 -37.80 -5.72 -4.65
N ASN A 328 -38.71 -6.46 -4.03
CA ASN A 328 -40.06 -6.70 -4.48
C ASN A 328 -40.81 -5.35 -4.43
N ASN A 329 -40.53 -4.48 -5.40
CA ASN A 329 -41.30 -3.25 -5.61
C ASN A 329 -42.52 -3.60 -6.45
N ASN A 330 -43.55 -4.04 -5.75
CA ASN A 330 -44.90 -4.16 -6.27
C ASN A 330 -45.48 -2.74 -6.40
N THR A 331 -45.21 -2.06 -7.52
CA THR A 331 -45.94 -0.85 -7.90
C THR A 331 -47.23 -1.26 -8.61
N ASN A 332 -48.33 -1.15 -7.88
CA ASN A 332 -49.68 -1.06 -8.42
C ASN A 332 -49.75 0.17 -9.36
N SER A 333 -49.97 -0.07 -10.65
CA SER A 333 -50.75 0.84 -11.52
C SER A 333 -51.26 0.02 -12.69
N GLY A 334 -52.58 -0.01 -12.83
CA GLY A 334 -53.28 -0.94 -13.69
C GLY A 334 -53.20 -0.63 -15.19
N ALA A 335 -53.43 -1.67 -15.98
CA ALA A 335 -54.29 -1.62 -17.15
C ALA A 335 -54.56 -3.06 -17.61
N ASN A 336 -55.85 -3.34 -17.81
CA ASN A 336 -56.42 -4.52 -18.47
C ASN A 336 -55.54 -5.11 -19.58
N ASN A 337 -55.35 -6.44 -19.58
CA ASN A 337 -55.90 -7.23 -20.68
C ASN A 337 -55.98 -8.74 -20.40
N ASN A 338 -57.03 -9.29 -21.00
CA ASN A 338 -57.52 -10.66 -20.93
C ASN A 338 -56.60 -11.72 -21.55
N ASN A 339 -56.84 -12.95 -21.06
CA ASN A 339 -56.88 -14.23 -21.79
C ASN A 339 -55.60 -15.04 -22.11
N ASN A 340 -55.59 -16.21 -21.45
CA ASN A 340 -55.50 -17.57 -21.98
C ASN A 340 -54.19 -18.17 -22.52
N ASN A 341 -54.03 -19.42 -22.05
CA ASN A 341 -53.52 -20.63 -22.70
C ASN A 341 -52.04 -21.06 -22.51
N ASN A 342 -51.90 -22.12 -21.70
CA ASN A 342 -51.59 -23.51 -22.09
C ASN A 342 -50.37 -23.85 -22.98
N GLY A 343 -49.67 -24.95 -22.60
CA GLY A 343 -48.80 -25.74 -23.49
C GLY A 343 -47.30 -25.62 -23.15
N THR A 344 -46.67 -26.49 -22.36
CA THR A 344 -46.20 -27.86 -22.65
C THR A 344 -45.13 -27.98 -23.75
N ASN A 345 -43.95 -28.44 -23.31
CA ASN A 345 -42.98 -29.35 -23.95
C ASN A 345 -42.00 -28.93 -25.08
N ASN A 346 -40.76 -29.36 -24.81
CA ASN A 346 -39.79 -30.09 -25.64
C ASN A 346 -38.84 -29.37 -26.60
N ASN A 347 -37.55 -29.45 -26.22
CA ASN A 347 -36.50 -30.24 -26.88
C ASN A 347 -36.14 -29.89 -28.33
N THR A 348 -34.87 -29.52 -28.60
CA THR A 348 -33.92 -30.29 -29.45
C THR A 348 -32.61 -29.55 -29.77
N ASN A 349 -31.57 -30.37 -29.91
CA ASN A 349 -30.21 -30.15 -30.43
C ASN A 349 -30.13 -29.58 -31.86
N THR A 350 -28.98 -28.94 -32.17
CA THR A 350 -28.01 -29.23 -33.27
C THR A 350 -27.15 -27.95 -33.46
N ASN A 351 -25.82 -27.92 -33.30
CA ASN A 351 -24.66 -28.57 -33.94
C ASN A 351 -24.24 -27.97 -35.30
N SER A 352 -22.91 -27.86 -35.49
CA SER A 352 -22.10 -27.49 -36.68
C SER A 352 -22.13 -26.02 -37.14
N GLY A 353 -21.03 -25.36 -37.53
CA GLY A 353 -19.63 -25.77 -37.71
C GLY A 353 -18.98 -24.89 -38.80
N SER A 354 -17.66 -24.64 -38.68
CA SER A 354 -16.70 -24.31 -39.76
C SER A 354 -16.86 -22.95 -40.49
N GLU A 355 -15.87 -22.22 -41.00
CA GLU A 355 -14.40 -22.34 -41.16
C GLU A 355 -13.86 -20.97 -41.65
N ASN A 356 -12.61 -20.66 -41.26
CA ASN A 356 -11.49 -20.11 -42.06
C ASN A 356 -11.72 -19.12 -43.22
N ASN A 357 -10.94 -18.02 -43.27
CA ASN A 357 -9.58 -18.00 -43.88
C ASN A 357 -8.98 -16.57 -44.01
N ASN A 358 -7.65 -16.51 -43.80
CA ASN A 358 -6.57 -15.75 -44.49
C ASN A 358 -6.78 -14.31 -45.02
N GLY A 359 -5.83 -13.36 -44.96
CA GLY A 359 -4.40 -13.35 -44.60
C GLY A 359 -3.65 -12.26 -45.41
N LYS A 360 -2.32 -12.17 -45.22
CA LYS A 360 -1.27 -11.35 -45.90
C LYS A 360 -1.07 -9.91 -45.40
N THR A 361 0.06 -9.48 -44.82
CA THR A 361 1.49 -9.38 -45.21
C THR A 361 1.77 -8.47 -46.41
N GLU A 362 2.49 -7.36 -46.19
CA GLU A 362 3.38 -6.72 -47.17
C GLU A 362 4.51 -5.95 -46.48
N GLU A 363 5.74 -6.23 -46.93
CA GLU A 363 6.97 -5.47 -46.68
C GLU A 363 7.02 -4.22 -47.56
N ASN A 364 7.76 -3.17 -47.16
CA ASN A 364 8.52 -2.38 -48.13
C ASN A 364 9.74 -1.68 -47.53
N LYS A 365 10.80 -1.63 -48.36
CA LYS A 365 12.17 -1.16 -48.12
C LYS A 365 12.36 0.34 -48.43
N LYS A 366 13.38 0.90 -47.75
CA LYS A 366 14.38 1.93 -48.15
C LYS A 366 13.92 3.26 -48.78
N GLU A 367 14.45 4.35 -48.23
CA GLU A 367 15.26 5.31 -49.01
C GLU A 367 16.22 6.15 -48.13
N GLU A 368 17.43 6.33 -48.65
CA GLU A 368 18.53 7.18 -48.16
C GLU A 368 18.70 8.37 -49.13
N LYS A 369 19.43 9.41 -48.65
CA LYS A 369 19.89 10.67 -49.29
C LYS A 369 19.05 11.88 -48.84
N LYS A 370 19.63 12.94 -48.27
CA LYS A 370 20.87 13.64 -48.64
C LYS A 370 21.54 14.28 -47.43
#